data_AF-A0A2A2BQ43-F1
#
_entry.id   AF-A0A2A2BQ43-F1
#
_cell.length_a   1.000
_cell.length_b   1.000
_cell.length_c   1.000
_cell.angle_alpha   90.00
_cell.angle_beta   90.00
_cell.angle_gamma   90.00
#
_symmetry.space_group_name_H-M   'P 1'
#
loop_
_entity.id
_entity.type
_entity.pdbx_description
1 polymer ?
#
loop_
_entity_poly.entity_id
_entity_poly.type
_entity_poly.pdbx_seq_one_letter_code
_entity_poly.pdbx_strand_id
1 'polypeptide(L)' 'TKPWHDWANYASADYFRNIYNISPWRNIPYKKAVKKHEYKEKYKHLLYQKKFLDGVFTAIKYNVMKG' A
#
# COMPACT_ATOMS: atom_id res chain seq x y z
N THR A 1 1.48 -5.45 7.22
CA THR A 1 1.18 -5.21 5.79
C THR A 1 1.19 -6.53 5.04
N LYS A 2 0.27 -6.75 4.11
CA LYS A 2 0.17 -7.98 3.29
C LYS A 2 0.70 -7.68 1.87
N PRO A 3 1.26 -8.66 1.14
CA PRO A 3 1.92 -8.40 -0.13
C PRO A 3 0.99 -7.97 -1.27
N TRP A 4 -0.33 -8.21 -1.14
CA TRP A 4 -1.35 -7.73 -2.06
C TRP A 4 -1.86 -6.31 -1.75
N HIS A 5 -1.30 -5.62 -0.76
CA HIS A 5 -1.57 -4.21 -0.52
C HIS A 5 -0.72 -3.32 -1.44
N ASP A 6 -1.30 -2.22 -1.93
CA ASP A 6 -0.60 -1.31 -2.85
C ASP A 6 0.70 -0.70 -2.28
N TRP A 7 0.80 -0.62 -0.95
CA TRP A 7 1.91 0.00 -0.22
C TRP A 7 2.96 -1.00 0.28
N ALA A 8 2.79 -2.28 -0.02
CA ALA A 8 3.67 -3.35 0.45
C ALA A 8 4.99 -3.34 -0.33
N ASN A 9 6.02 -2.67 0.16
CA ASN A 9 7.32 -2.63 -0.51
C ASN A 9 8.41 -3.15 0.44
N TYR A 10 8.61 -4.47 0.42
CA TYR A 10 9.61 -5.17 1.22
C TYR A 10 10.01 -6.45 0.47
N ALA A 11 11.25 -6.90 0.62
CA ALA A 11 11.82 -7.95 -0.23
C ALA A 11 11.00 -9.25 -0.29
N SER A 12 10.39 -9.66 0.83
CA SER A 12 9.55 -10.87 0.84
C SER A 12 8.21 -10.72 0.10
N ALA A 13 7.76 -9.49 -0.22
CA ALA A 13 6.59 -9.28 -1.07
C ALA A 13 6.85 -9.64 -2.53
N ASP A 14 8.11 -9.66 -2.97
CA ASP A 14 8.46 -9.89 -4.37
C ASP A 14 8.12 -11.31 -4.82
N TYR A 15 8.25 -12.32 -3.93
CA TYR A 15 7.80 -13.69 -4.23
C TYR A 15 6.32 -13.73 -4.61
N PHE A 16 5.47 -13.03 -3.86
CA PHE A 16 4.04 -12.94 -4.18
C PHE A 16 3.81 -12.15 -5.47
N ARG A 17 4.47 -11.00 -5.64
CA ARG A 17 4.29 -10.14 -6.83
C ARG A 17 4.70 -10.81 -8.12
N ASN A 18 5.81 -11.55 -8.09
CA ASN A 18 6.33 -12.27 -9.26
C ASN A 18 5.32 -13.32 -9.71
N ILE A 19 4.79 -14.13 -8.77
CA ILE A 19 3.75 -15.12 -9.06
C ILE A 19 2.44 -14.44 -9.49
N TYR A 20 2.05 -13.34 -8.83
CA TYR A 20 0.84 -12.61 -9.18
C TYR A 20 0.87 -12.08 -10.62
N ASN A 21 2.02 -11.58 -11.08
CA ASN A 21 2.21 -11.02 -12.41
C ASN A 21 2.11 -12.06 -13.55
N ILE A 22 2.48 -13.31 -13.28
CA ILE A 22 2.31 -14.42 -14.23
C ILE A 22 0.95 -15.12 -14.11
N SER A 23 0.20 -14.84 -13.05
CA SER A 23 -1.09 -15.46 -12.80
C SER A 23 -2.21 -14.83 -13.67
N PRO A 24 -3.35 -15.52 -13.84
CA PRO A 24 -4.55 -14.93 -14.46
C PRO A 24 -5.07 -13.67 -13.75
N TRP A 25 -4.70 -13.49 -12.48
CA TRP A 25 -5.15 -12.40 -11.62
C TRP A 25 -4.32 -11.12 -11.80
N ARG A 26 -3.29 -11.12 -12.65
CA ARG A 26 -2.36 -9.99 -12.83
C ARG A 26 -3.01 -8.65 -13.15
N ASN A 27 -4.20 -8.67 -13.77
CA ASN A 27 -4.92 -7.47 -14.19
C ASN A 27 -5.77 -6.87 -13.06
N ILE A 28 -5.87 -7.54 -11.91
CA ILE A 28 -6.66 -7.04 -10.78
C ILE A 28 -5.77 -6.08 -9.97
N PRO A 29 -6.26 -4.87 -9.67
CA PRO A 29 -5.46 -3.90 -8.93
C PRO A 29 -5.22 -4.35 -7.48
N TYR A 30 -4.05 -4.01 -6.95
CA TYR A 30 -3.73 -4.25 -5.55
C TYR A 30 -4.70 -3.53 -4.61
N LYS A 31 -4.89 -4.12 -3.43
CA LYS A 31 -5.84 -3.60 -2.44
C LYS A 31 -5.33 -2.27 -1.88
N LYS A 32 -6.11 -1.21 -2.11
CA LYS A 32 -5.89 0.13 -1.55
C LYS A 32 -6.28 0.16 -0.07
N ALA A 33 -5.72 1.10 0.68
CA ALA A 33 -6.13 1.34 2.06
C ALA A 33 -7.57 1.87 2.09
N VAL A 34 -8.43 1.27 2.93
CA VAL A 34 -9.82 1.69 3.09
C VAL A 34 -10.08 2.12 4.53
N LYS A 35 -9.54 1.36 5.50
CA LYS A 35 -9.77 1.62 6.92
C LYS A 35 -8.71 2.55 7.50
N LYS A 36 -9.08 3.32 8.53
CA LYS A 36 -8.19 4.25 9.25
C LYS A 36 -6.88 3.61 9.71
N HIS A 37 -6.93 2.38 10.25
CA HIS A 37 -5.72 1.66 10.66
C HIS A 37 -4.85 1.22 9.46
N GLU A 38 -5.45 0.87 8.32
CA GLU A 38 -4.71 0.55 7.09
C GLU A 38 -3.98 1.78 6.55
N TYR A 39 -4.61 2.96 6.60
CA TYR A 39 -3.96 4.24 6.24
C TYR A 39 -2.78 4.58 7.17
N LYS A 40 -2.91 4.33 8.48
CA LYS A 40 -1.81 4.52 9.45
C LYS A 40 -0.61 3.64 9.11
N GLU A 41 -0.85 2.37 8.76
CA GLU A 41 0.22 1.45 8.38
C GLU A 41 0.82 1.80 7.01
N LYS A 42 -0.01 2.18 6.03
CA LYS A 42 0.44 2.69 4.72
C LYS A 42 1.35 3.91 4.89
N TYR A 43 0.97 4.86 5.72
CA TYR A 43 1.76 6.06 6.00
C TYR A 43 3.15 5.73 6.55
N LYS A 44 3.24 4.88 7.59
CA LYS A 44 4.54 4.45 8.14
C LYS A 44 5.42 3.79 7.08
N HIS A 45 4.85 2.93 6.23
CA HIS A 45 5.57 2.27 5.17
C HIS A 45 6.08 3.24 4.09
N LEU A 46 5.27 4.23 3.71
CA LEU A 46 5.68 5.25 2.74
C LEU A 46 6.79 6.15 3.29
N LEU A 47 6.74 6.51 4.58
CA LEU A 47 7.83 7.21 5.25
C LEU A 47 9.13 6.41 5.24
N TYR A 48 9.07 5.11 5.59
CA TYR A 48 10.24 4.24 5.59
C TYR A 48 10.85 4.09 4.18
N GLN A 49 9.99 4.08 3.15
CA GLN A 49 10.39 4.02 1.74
C GLN A 49 10.89 5.36 1.17
N LYS A 50 10.99 6.42 1.99
CA LYS A 50 11.33 7.79 1.57
C LYS A 50 10.40 8.36 0.48
N LYS A 51 9.19 7.80 0.32
CA LYS A 51 8.15 8.28 -0.59
C LYS A 51 7.34 9.38 0.09
N PHE A 52 7.99 10.48 0.43
CA PHE A 52 7.40 11.56 1.22
C PHE A 52 6.19 12.20 0.55
N LEU A 53 6.21 12.38 -0.78
CA LEU A 53 5.08 12.94 -1.53
C LEU A 53 3.83 12.06 -1.42
N ASP A 54 3.95 10.76 -1.67
CA ASP A 54 2.84 9.80 -1.49
C ASP A 54 2.38 9.71 -0.02
N GLY A 55 3.32 9.86 0.92
CA GLY A 55 3.04 9.91 2.35
C GLY A 55 2.17 11.10 2.74
N VAL A 56 2.46 12.29 2.19
CA VAL A 56 1.67 13.52 2.41
C VAL A 56 0.26 13.39 1.83
N PHE A 57 0.11 12.89 0.58
CA PHE A 57 -1.22 12.64 0.01
C PHE A 57 -2.04 11.63 0.83
N THR A 58 -1.39 10.58 1.33
CA THR A 58 -2.04 9.57 2.17
C THR A 58 -2.45 10.17 3.53
N ALA A 59 -1.64 11.05 4.12
CA ALA A 59 -1.94 11.72 5.38
C ALA A 59 -3.07 12.75 5.24
N ILE A 60 -3.11 13.49 4.12
CA ILE A 60 -4.24 14.39 3.79
C ILE A 60 -5.52 13.58 3.68
N LYS A 61 -5.51 12.47 2.94
CA LYS A 61 -6.69 11.59 2.79
C LYS A 61 -7.13 10.98 4.12
N TYR A 62 -6.18 10.60 4.98
CA TYR A 62 -6.45 10.13 6.34
C TYR A 62 -7.13 11.19 7.21
N ASN A 63 -6.68 12.44 7.12
CA ASN A 63 -7.26 13.56 7.88
C ASN A 63 -8.63 13.98 7.33
N VAL A 64 -8.86 13.88 6.02
CA VAL A 64 -10.16 14.14 5.37
C VAL A 64 -11.19 13.04 5.67
N MET A 65 -10.75 11.81 5.96
CA MET A 65 -11.60 10.73 6.48
C MET A 65 -12.10 10.94 7.92
N LYS A 66 -11.87 12.12 8.52
CA LYS A 66 -12.69 12.58 9.65
C LYS A 66 -13.97 13.23 9.09
N GLY A 67 -15.00 12.40 9.01
CA GLY A 67 -16.37 12.72 8.63
C GLY A 67 -17.14 11.43 8.53
#